data_AF-A0A349DCH7-F1
#
_entry.id   AF-A0A349DCH7-F1
#
_cell.length_a   1.000
_cell.length_b   1.000
_cell.length_c   1.000
_cell.angle_alpha   90.00
_cell.angle_beta   90.00
_cell.angle_gamma   90.00
#
_symmetry.space_group_name_H-M   'P 1'
#
loop_
_entity.id
_entity.type
_entity.pdbx_description
1 polymer ?
#
loop_
_entity_poly.entity_id
_entity_poly.type
_entity_poly.pdbx_seq_one_letter_code
_entity_poly.pdbx_strand_id
1 'polypeptide(L)'
;MDIKLFSLCNQASAEAEDGQKHILQCVKDFFPECNGFSEFTSQKRMLVAISQSLLAADIVLVAVQSTMYNTTKKLLCAALDMKPVANGEVASALKNRLDSKKIKENVYNANISYPESATILPTDDYINCGFALTSGGQHIIYMPVEAAKAQEIVLGSLYDYFAELSEPYVAATALKNRHRTLLARTVKKLTDDSVKVALVGNDAADYLTSFLTKKDSLAFVIDMNY
;
A
#
# COMPACT_ATOMS: atom_id res chain seq x y z
N MET A 1 -8.39 18.25 2.74
CA MET A 1 -8.28 17.06 3.61
C MET A 1 -6.90 17.05 4.24
N ASP A 2 -6.82 16.85 5.56
CA ASP A 2 -5.55 16.66 6.27
C ASP A 2 -5.27 15.17 6.48
N ILE A 3 -3.99 14.80 6.39
CA ILE A 3 -3.53 13.42 6.59
C ILE A 3 -2.39 13.38 7.61
N LYS A 4 -2.50 12.44 8.57
CA LYS A 4 -1.43 12.12 9.52
C LYS A 4 -0.85 10.74 9.25
N LEU A 5 0.48 10.66 9.23
CA LEU A 5 1.20 9.42 9.02
C LEU A 5 1.89 9.01 10.32
N PHE A 6 1.65 7.77 10.73
CA PHE A 6 2.22 7.15 11.91
C PHE A 6 3.03 5.93 11.49
N SER A 7 4.23 5.76 12.04
CA SER A 7 5.00 4.53 11.88
C SER A 7 5.26 3.87 13.23
N LEU A 8 5.13 2.54 13.30
CA LEU A 8 5.48 1.74 14.47
C LEU A 8 6.56 0.74 14.11
N CYS A 9 7.79 1.04 14.52
CA CYS A 9 8.97 0.21 14.32
C CYS A 9 9.66 -0.02 15.66
N ASN A 10 9.99 -1.27 16.00
CA ASN A 10 10.70 -1.55 17.25
C ASN A 10 12.21 -1.33 17.13
N GLN A 11 12.73 -1.34 15.90
CA GLN A 11 14.13 -1.18 15.55
C GLN A 11 14.22 -0.44 14.21
N ALA A 12 15.25 0.40 14.06
CA ALA A 12 15.55 1.01 12.78
C ALA A 12 15.92 -0.10 11.78
N SER A 13 15.27 -0.10 10.63
CA SER A 13 15.51 -1.06 9.54
C SER A 13 15.48 -0.30 8.23
N ALA A 14 16.48 -0.54 7.37
CA ALA A 14 16.52 0.04 6.03
C ALA A 14 15.25 -0.31 5.23
N GLU A 15 14.71 -1.52 5.41
CA GLU A 15 13.46 -1.92 4.76
C GLU A 15 12.26 -1.07 5.23
N ALA A 16 12.22 -0.70 6.52
CA ALA A 16 11.15 0.13 7.05
C ALA A 16 11.29 1.58 6.58
N GLU A 17 12.51 2.12 6.57
CA GLU A 17 12.78 3.46 6.04
C GLU A 17 12.41 3.57 4.55
N ASP A 18 12.76 2.57 3.75
CA ASP A 18 12.43 2.56 2.32
C ASP A 18 10.92 2.38 2.08
N GLY A 19 10.23 1.56 2.88
CA GLY A 19 8.78 1.47 2.81
C GLY A 19 8.07 2.77 3.23
N GLN A 20 8.56 3.46 4.26
CA GLN A 20 8.06 4.80 4.60
C GLN A 20 8.23 5.79 3.44
N LYS A 21 9.36 5.76 2.72
CA LYS A 21 9.56 6.61 1.54
C LYS A 21 8.53 6.30 0.45
N HIS A 22 8.24 5.03 0.17
CA HIS A 22 7.23 4.65 -0.82
C HIS A 22 5.83 5.15 -0.44
N ILE A 23 5.44 5.00 0.82
CA ILE A 23 4.15 5.47 1.32
C ILE A 23 4.09 7.00 1.27
N LEU A 24 5.12 7.69 1.76
CA LEU A 24 5.17 9.15 1.78
C LEU A 24 5.12 9.74 0.37
N GLN A 25 5.79 9.12 -0.61
CA GLN A 25 5.71 9.57 -1.99
C GLN A 25 4.27 9.49 -2.52
N CYS A 26 3.60 8.37 -2.32
CA CYS A 26 2.19 8.22 -2.70
C CYS A 26 1.31 9.26 -2.00
N VAL A 27 1.48 9.46 -0.69
CA VAL A 27 0.73 10.46 0.07
C VAL A 27 0.97 11.86 -0.47
N LYS A 28 2.22 12.25 -0.78
CA LYS A 28 2.54 13.58 -1.30
C LYS A 28 1.96 13.86 -2.68
N ASP A 29 1.72 12.82 -3.48
CA ASP A 29 1.07 12.97 -4.78
C ASP A 29 -0.40 13.42 -4.65
N PHE A 30 -1.05 13.15 -3.51
CA PHE A 30 -2.42 13.60 -3.21
C PHE A 30 -2.46 14.75 -2.19
N PHE A 31 -1.54 14.77 -1.24
CA PHE A 31 -1.46 15.67 -0.10
C PHE A 31 -0.04 16.28 0.02
N PRO A 32 0.31 17.26 -0.83
CA PRO A 32 1.67 17.80 -0.91
C PRO A 32 2.21 18.38 0.41
N GLU A 33 1.32 18.93 1.23
CA GLU A 33 1.63 19.56 2.53
C GLU A 33 1.90 18.54 3.66
N CYS A 34 1.88 17.24 3.37
CA CYS A 34 2.13 16.21 4.38
C CYS A 34 3.58 16.27 4.91
N ASN A 35 3.71 16.48 6.22
CA ASN A 35 4.99 16.65 6.93
C ASN A 35 5.80 15.34 7.13
N GLY A 36 5.29 14.19 6.68
CA GLY A 36 5.95 12.90 6.86
C GLY A 36 5.46 12.09 8.06
N PHE A 37 6.24 11.08 8.43
CA PHE A 37 5.88 10.13 9.49
C PHE A 37 6.21 10.66 10.88
N SER A 38 5.26 10.52 11.81
CA SER A 38 5.53 10.52 13.23
C SER A 38 5.90 9.11 13.66
N GLU A 39 7.13 8.94 14.16
CA GLU A 39 7.67 7.62 14.49
C GLU A 39 7.40 7.21 15.94
N PHE A 40 7.01 5.95 16.12
CA PHE A 40 6.71 5.35 17.42
C PHE A 40 7.44 4.03 17.58
N THR A 41 7.91 3.79 18.81
CA THR A 41 8.45 2.48 19.25
C THR A 41 7.49 1.76 20.22
N SER A 42 6.38 2.41 20.60
CA SER A 42 5.42 1.92 21.58
C SER A 42 4.00 1.93 21.04
N GLN A 43 3.36 0.76 21.03
CA GLN A 43 1.96 0.58 20.61
C GLN A 43 1.01 1.50 21.40
N LYS A 44 1.20 1.63 22.71
CA LYS A 44 0.34 2.48 23.56
C LYS A 44 0.44 3.95 23.18
N ARG A 45 1.67 4.46 22.99
CA ARG A 45 1.88 5.86 22.59
C ARG A 45 1.29 6.13 21.20
N MET A 46 1.43 5.18 20.27
CA MET A 46 0.85 5.29 18.94
C MET A 46 -0.68 5.33 19.00
N LEU A 47 -1.33 4.45 19.77
CA LEU A 47 -2.80 4.46 19.89
C LEU A 47 -3.34 5.76 20.49
N VAL A 48 -2.64 6.34 21.47
CA VAL A 48 -2.98 7.66 22.01
C VAL A 48 -2.86 8.75 20.94
N ALA A 49 -1.78 8.74 20.16
CA ALA A 49 -1.57 9.70 19.07
C ALA A 49 -2.62 9.55 17.95
N ILE A 50 -3.01 8.30 17.61
CA ILE A 50 -4.09 8.01 16.66
C ILE A 50 -5.40 8.61 17.18
N SER A 51 -5.77 8.33 18.42
CA SER A 51 -7.01 8.85 19.02
C SER A 51 -7.07 10.39 19.01
N GLN A 52 -5.95 11.05 19.31
CA GLN A 52 -5.85 12.51 19.24
C GLN A 52 -5.95 13.03 17.79
N SER A 53 -5.36 12.32 16.84
CA SER A 53 -5.31 12.73 15.44
C SER A 53 -6.63 12.52 14.72
N LEU A 54 -7.41 11.51 15.12
CA LEU A 54 -8.77 11.33 14.65
C LEU A 54 -9.63 12.57 14.92
N LEU A 55 -9.39 13.33 15.99
CA LEU A 55 -10.14 14.56 16.24
C LEU A 55 -9.78 15.72 15.29
N ALA A 56 -8.65 15.65 14.59
CA ALA A 56 -8.06 16.78 13.87
C ALA A 56 -7.76 16.52 12.39
N ALA A 57 -7.77 15.26 11.95
CA ALA A 57 -7.40 14.86 10.60
C ALA A 57 -8.50 14.02 9.94
N ASP A 58 -8.66 14.20 8.63
CA ASP A 58 -9.63 13.43 7.84
C ASP A 58 -9.13 12.02 7.56
N ILE A 59 -7.80 11.86 7.44
CA ILE A 59 -7.14 10.59 7.15
C ILE A 59 -6.01 10.33 8.15
N VAL A 60 -5.97 9.11 8.69
CA VAL A 60 -4.88 8.62 9.54
C VAL A 60 -4.31 7.35 8.91
N LEU A 61 -3.06 7.40 8.47
CA LEU A 61 -2.34 6.23 7.97
C LEU A 61 -1.35 5.72 9.01
N VAL A 62 -1.42 4.43 9.31
CA VAL A 62 -0.60 3.74 10.31
C VAL A 62 0.20 2.64 9.62
N ALA A 63 1.49 2.86 9.48
CA ALA A 63 2.45 1.89 8.94
C ALA A 63 3.10 1.11 10.10
N VAL A 64 3.03 -0.22 10.07
CA VAL A 64 3.52 -1.05 11.19
C VAL A 64 4.48 -2.12 10.70
N GLN A 65 5.54 -2.36 11.45
CA GLN A 65 6.45 -3.47 11.19
C GLN A 65 5.73 -4.82 11.29
N SER A 66 5.97 -5.70 10.32
CA SER A 66 5.35 -7.02 10.15
C SER A 66 5.41 -7.88 11.41
N THR A 67 6.47 -7.77 12.21
CA THR A 67 6.64 -8.49 13.49
C THR A 67 5.61 -8.09 14.54
N MET A 68 5.13 -6.85 14.50
CA MET A 68 4.15 -6.30 15.43
C MET A 68 2.77 -6.12 14.79
N TYR A 69 2.64 -6.39 13.49
CA TYR A 69 1.47 -6.06 12.68
C TYR A 69 0.17 -6.63 13.25
N ASN A 70 0.10 -7.95 13.46
CA ASN A 70 -1.13 -8.61 13.91
C ASN A 70 -1.50 -8.28 15.36
N THR A 71 -0.51 -8.13 16.24
CA THR A 71 -0.73 -7.73 17.63
C THR A 71 -1.27 -6.30 17.69
N THR A 72 -0.70 -5.38 16.93
CA THR A 72 -1.11 -3.98 16.88
C THR A 72 -2.46 -3.82 16.18
N LYS A 73 -2.74 -4.60 15.13
CA LYS A 73 -4.06 -4.66 14.47
C LYS A 73 -5.16 -5.01 15.46
N LYS A 74 -4.97 -6.05 16.29
CA LYS A 74 -5.94 -6.44 17.32
C LYS A 74 -6.18 -5.32 18.35
N LEU A 75 -5.12 -4.63 18.78
CA LEU A 75 -5.23 -3.51 19.71
C LEU A 75 -5.97 -2.32 19.08
N LEU A 76 -5.72 -2.02 17.81
CA LEU A 76 -6.42 -0.98 17.07
C LEU A 76 -7.91 -1.29 16.94
N CYS A 77 -8.27 -2.53 16.55
CA CYS A 77 -9.67 -2.94 16.47
C CYS A 77 -10.38 -2.81 17.83
N ALA A 78 -9.72 -3.23 18.91
CA ALA A 78 -10.27 -3.11 20.26
C ALA A 78 -10.42 -1.64 20.70
N ALA A 79 -9.45 -0.78 20.37
CA ALA A 79 -9.50 0.65 20.71
C ALA A 79 -10.61 1.41 19.95
N LEU A 80 -10.96 0.94 18.75
CA LEU A 80 -12.01 1.53 17.92
C LEU A 80 -13.39 0.85 18.11
N ASP A 81 -13.50 -0.07 19.07
CA ASP A 81 -14.69 -0.90 19.32
C ASP A 81 -15.23 -1.60 18.06
N MET A 82 -14.30 -2.07 17.21
CA MET A 82 -14.63 -2.72 15.95
C MET A 82 -14.62 -4.24 16.08
N LYS A 83 -15.71 -4.86 15.65
CA LYS A 83 -15.82 -6.32 15.62
C LYS A 83 -14.94 -6.90 14.50
N PRO A 84 -14.01 -7.81 14.84
CA PRO A 84 -13.23 -8.52 13.83
C PRO A 84 -14.07 -9.58 13.13
N VAL A 85 -14.03 -9.60 11.80
CA VAL A 85 -14.68 -10.58 10.92
C VAL A 85 -13.62 -11.20 10.00
N ALA A 86 -13.82 -12.44 9.61
CA ALA A 86 -12.95 -13.11 8.64
C ALA A 86 -13.23 -12.61 7.22
N ASN A 87 -12.21 -12.11 6.53
CA ASN A 87 -12.32 -11.73 5.13
C ASN A 87 -12.21 -12.99 4.22
N GLY A 88 -13.24 -13.21 3.39
CA GLY A 88 -13.35 -14.40 2.55
C GLY A 88 -12.30 -14.49 1.43
N GLU A 89 -11.85 -13.36 0.89
CA GLU A 89 -10.84 -13.30 -0.16
C GLU A 89 -9.46 -13.70 0.39
N VAL A 90 -9.04 -13.07 1.49
CA VAL A 90 -7.77 -13.38 2.16
C VAL A 90 -7.78 -14.82 2.68
N ALA A 91 -8.90 -15.28 3.24
CA ALA A 91 -9.06 -16.67 3.67
C ALA A 91 -8.88 -17.65 2.51
N SER A 92 -9.49 -17.38 1.35
CA SER A 92 -9.37 -18.23 0.17
C SER A 92 -7.94 -18.27 -0.38
N ALA A 93 -7.27 -17.11 -0.44
CA ALA A 93 -5.88 -17.02 -0.90
C ALA A 93 -4.89 -17.76 0.02
N LEU A 94 -5.13 -17.75 1.33
CA LEU A 94 -4.27 -18.41 2.32
C LEU A 94 -4.63 -19.88 2.56
N LYS A 95 -5.81 -20.35 2.14
CA LYS A 95 -6.30 -21.71 2.41
C LYS A 95 -5.32 -22.79 1.98
N ASN A 96 -4.79 -22.70 0.76
CA ASN A 96 -3.79 -23.67 0.26
C ASN A 96 -2.52 -23.69 1.12
N ARG A 97 -2.12 -22.56 1.70
CA ARG A 97 -0.95 -22.47 2.59
C ARG A 97 -1.23 -23.05 3.96
N LEU A 98 -2.47 -22.93 4.45
CA LEU A 98 -2.93 -23.57 5.68
C LEU A 98 -2.98 -25.10 5.51
N ASP A 99 -3.64 -25.58 4.45
CA ASP A 99 -3.84 -27.00 4.17
C ASP A 99 -2.49 -27.73 3.97
N SER A 100 -1.52 -27.04 3.35
CA SER A 100 -0.14 -27.53 3.17
C SER A 100 0.76 -27.33 4.40
N LYS A 101 0.23 -26.87 5.54
CA LYS A 101 0.97 -26.58 6.79
C LYS A 101 2.14 -25.61 6.64
N LYS A 102 2.15 -24.79 5.57
CA LYS A 102 3.14 -23.72 5.36
C LYS A 102 2.92 -22.54 6.29
N ILE A 103 1.70 -22.38 6.80
CA ILE A 103 1.36 -21.42 7.85
C ILE A 103 0.66 -22.12 9.01
N LYS A 104 0.88 -21.60 10.22
CA LYS A 104 0.19 -22.09 11.43
C LYS A 104 -1.23 -21.51 11.50
N GLU A 105 -2.15 -22.23 12.12
CA GLU A 105 -3.55 -21.82 12.27
C GLU A 105 -3.72 -20.47 12.98
N ASN A 106 -2.92 -20.20 14.02
CA ASN A 106 -2.94 -18.91 14.70
C ASN A 106 -2.51 -17.74 13.80
N VAL A 107 -1.55 -17.98 12.89
CA VAL A 107 -1.09 -16.99 11.89
C VAL A 107 -2.16 -16.81 10.82
N TYR A 108 -2.77 -17.90 10.35
CA TYR A 108 -3.89 -17.84 9.42
C TYR A 108 -5.05 -17.01 9.98
N ASN A 109 -5.55 -17.36 11.17
CA ASN A 109 -6.66 -16.65 11.82
C ASN A 109 -6.35 -15.18 12.07
N ALA A 110 -5.10 -14.84 12.39
CA ALA A 110 -4.69 -13.45 12.56
C ALA A 110 -4.68 -12.66 11.23
N ASN A 111 -4.26 -13.29 10.13
CA ASN A 111 -4.20 -12.63 8.82
C ASN A 111 -5.57 -12.46 8.18
N ILE A 112 -6.52 -13.38 8.37
CA ILE A 112 -7.86 -13.25 7.78
C ILE A 112 -8.79 -12.31 8.57
N SER A 113 -8.41 -11.92 9.79
CA SER A 113 -9.26 -11.15 10.70
C SER A 113 -9.10 -9.65 10.49
N TYR A 114 -10.18 -8.98 10.09
CA TYR A 114 -10.24 -7.54 9.80
C TYR A 114 -11.50 -6.90 10.40
N PRO A 115 -11.56 -5.58 10.59
CA PRO A 115 -12.81 -4.89 10.90
C PRO A 115 -13.88 -5.16 9.82
N GLU A 116 -15.15 -5.32 10.22
CA GLU A 116 -16.27 -5.72 9.34
C GLU A 116 -16.43 -4.84 8.07
N SER A 117 -16.13 -3.54 8.17
CA SER A 117 -16.29 -2.57 7.07
C SER A 117 -14.96 -2.19 6.40
N ALA A 118 -13.93 -3.02 6.54
CA ALA A 118 -12.61 -2.72 6.02
C ALA A 118 -12.46 -3.05 4.53
N THR A 119 -11.99 -2.10 3.74
CA THR A 119 -11.46 -2.30 2.40
C THR A 119 -10.06 -2.91 2.51
N ILE A 120 -9.84 -4.09 1.91
CA ILE A 120 -8.54 -4.76 1.96
C ILE A 120 -7.60 -4.17 0.92
N LEU A 121 -6.36 -3.94 1.32
CA LEU A 121 -5.25 -3.51 0.48
C LEU A 121 -4.27 -4.69 0.39
N PRO A 122 -4.39 -5.57 -0.62
CA PRO A 122 -3.70 -6.85 -0.65
C PRO A 122 -2.17 -6.71 -0.80
N THR A 123 -1.44 -7.65 -0.21
CA THR A 123 -0.05 -7.96 -0.57
C THR A 123 -0.03 -9.21 -1.47
N ASP A 124 1.03 -9.41 -2.23
CA ASP A 124 1.15 -10.55 -3.17
C ASP A 124 1.07 -11.89 -2.43
N ASP A 125 1.58 -11.92 -1.20
CA ASP A 125 1.59 -13.10 -0.35
C ASP A 125 0.35 -13.27 0.52
N TYR A 126 -0.59 -12.32 0.50
CA TYR A 126 -1.76 -12.22 1.37
C TYR A 126 -1.46 -12.28 2.88
N ILE A 127 -0.21 -12.01 3.28
CA ILE A 127 0.21 -11.94 4.68
C ILE A 127 0.45 -10.49 5.04
N ASN A 128 -0.12 -10.04 6.15
CA ASN A 128 -0.10 -8.65 6.58
C ASN A 128 -0.66 -7.69 5.51
N CYS A 129 -1.74 -8.08 4.80
CA CYS A 129 -2.42 -7.17 3.87
C CYS A 129 -2.84 -5.90 4.62
N GLY A 130 -2.62 -4.74 4.00
CA GLY A 130 -3.17 -3.51 4.52
C GLY A 130 -4.70 -3.52 4.51
N PHE A 131 -5.29 -2.56 5.21
CA PHE A 131 -6.71 -2.31 5.12
C PHE A 131 -7.00 -0.84 5.38
N ALA A 132 -8.09 -0.36 4.81
CA ALA A 132 -8.63 0.95 5.07
C ALA A 132 -10.05 0.81 5.61
N LEU A 133 -10.46 1.69 6.51
CA LEU A 133 -11.82 1.72 7.04
C LEU A 133 -12.24 3.16 7.29
N THR A 134 -13.55 3.36 7.37
CA THR A 134 -14.13 4.66 7.71
C THR A 134 -14.80 4.57 9.08
N SER A 135 -14.48 5.48 9.98
CA SER A 135 -15.10 5.58 11.30
C SER A 135 -15.39 7.04 11.62
N GLY A 136 -16.65 7.38 11.93
CA GLY A 136 -17.04 8.75 12.28
C GLY A 136 -16.76 9.81 11.20
N GLY A 137 -16.70 9.41 9.92
CA GLY A 137 -16.34 10.30 8.81
C GLY A 137 -14.83 10.43 8.55
N GLN A 138 -13.99 9.76 9.34
CA GLN A 138 -12.54 9.75 9.19
C GLN A 138 -12.08 8.42 8.59
N HIS A 139 -11.02 8.47 7.78
CA HIS A 139 -10.43 7.31 7.14
C HIS A 139 -9.20 6.85 7.93
N ILE A 140 -9.17 5.57 8.30
CA ILE A 140 -8.03 4.94 8.96
C ILE A 140 -7.46 3.91 8.01
N ILE A 141 -6.20 4.09 7.62
CA ILE A 141 -5.45 3.19 6.76
C ILE A 141 -4.40 2.51 7.61
N TYR A 142 -4.31 1.19 7.56
CA TYR A 142 -3.37 0.40 8.36
C TYR A 142 -2.63 -0.58 7.45
N MET A 143 -1.30 -0.49 7.39
CA MET A 143 -0.50 -1.25 6.42
C MET A 143 0.89 -1.62 6.94
N PRO A 144 1.55 -2.66 6.39
CA PRO A 144 2.93 -2.98 6.71
C PRO A 144 3.89 -1.88 6.23
N VAL A 145 4.99 -1.70 6.96
CA VAL A 145 6.01 -0.68 6.65
C VAL A 145 7.21 -1.22 5.87
N GLU A 146 7.38 -2.54 5.75
CA GLU A 146 8.49 -3.12 4.99
C GLU A 146 8.40 -2.78 3.51
N ALA A 147 9.52 -2.34 2.91
CA ALA A 147 9.59 -1.82 1.55
C ALA A 147 8.84 -2.65 0.50
N ALA A 148 9.05 -3.97 0.46
CA ALA A 148 8.39 -4.85 -0.51
C ALA A 148 6.86 -4.78 -0.38
N LYS A 149 6.32 -5.03 0.82
CA LYS A 149 4.88 -5.06 1.08
C LYS A 149 4.24 -3.68 0.97
N ALA A 150 4.92 -2.65 1.48
CA ALA A 150 4.47 -1.28 1.36
C ALA A 150 4.36 -0.87 -0.11
N GLN A 151 5.32 -1.24 -0.94
CA GLN A 151 5.32 -0.92 -2.36
C GLN A 151 4.26 -1.70 -3.15
N GLU A 152 4.03 -2.98 -2.83
CA GLU A 152 2.92 -3.78 -3.37
C GLU A 152 1.58 -3.09 -3.11
N ILE A 153 1.33 -2.69 -1.85
CA ILE A 153 0.09 -2.00 -1.48
C ILE A 153 -0.01 -0.63 -2.15
N VAL A 154 1.07 0.16 -2.11
CA VAL A 154 1.11 1.50 -2.70
C VAL A 154 0.71 1.44 -4.16
N LEU A 155 1.43 0.63 -4.95
CA LEU A 155 1.23 0.58 -6.40
C LEU A 155 0.05 -0.31 -6.81
N GLY A 156 -0.42 -1.20 -5.94
CA GLY A 156 -1.52 -2.12 -6.22
C GLY A 156 -2.89 -1.55 -5.90
N SER A 157 -3.04 -0.79 -4.81
CA SER A 157 -4.37 -0.39 -4.30
C SER A 157 -4.43 0.97 -3.61
N LEU A 158 -3.35 1.45 -2.97
CA LEU A 158 -3.43 2.69 -2.19
C LEU A 158 -3.68 3.93 -3.05
N TYR A 159 -3.07 4.01 -4.24
CA TYR A 159 -3.34 5.10 -5.19
C TYR A 159 -4.82 5.13 -5.60
N ASP A 160 -5.43 3.97 -5.81
CA ASP A 160 -6.84 3.88 -6.20
C ASP A 160 -7.73 4.32 -5.03
N TYR A 161 -7.42 3.87 -3.81
CA TYR A 161 -8.12 4.30 -2.61
C TYR A 161 -8.07 5.81 -2.40
N PHE A 162 -6.89 6.44 -2.54
CA PHE A 162 -6.79 7.89 -2.44
C PHE A 162 -7.44 8.63 -3.62
N ALA A 163 -7.44 8.06 -4.82
CA ALA A 163 -8.12 8.64 -5.97
C ALA A 163 -9.65 8.72 -5.74
N GLU A 164 -10.25 7.71 -5.12
CA GLU A 164 -11.67 7.72 -4.74
C GLU A 164 -12.01 8.81 -3.70
N LEU A 165 -11.04 9.18 -2.86
CA LEU A 165 -11.20 10.20 -1.83
C LEU A 165 -10.85 11.62 -2.30
N SER A 166 -10.26 11.77 -3.48
CA SER A 166 -9.68 13.03 -3.95
C SER A 166 -10.49 13.67 -5.07
N GLU A 167 -10.26 14.97 -5.29
CA GLU A 167 -10.83 15.65 -6.45
C GLU A 167 -10.32 15.04 -7.77
N PRO A 168 -11.14 14.98 -8.83
CA PRO A 168 -10.79 14.29 -10.08
C PRO A 168 -9.47 14.74 -10.71
N TYR A 169 -9.14 16.03 -10.62
CA TYR A 169 -7.88 16.56 -11.16
C TYR A 169 -6.65 16.09 -10.37
N VAL A 170 -6.74 16.06 -9.03
CA VAL A 170 -5.67 15.56 -8.15
C VAL A 170 -5.48 14.06 -8.40
N ALA A 171 -6.59 13.30 -8.41
CA ALA A 171 -6.59 11.88 -8.70
C ALA A 171 -5.93 11.55 -10.06
N ALA A 172 -6.32 12.25 -11.13
CA ALA A 172 -5.75 12.04 -12.46
C ALA A 172 -4.23 12.31 -12.50
N THR A 173 -3.76 13.31 -11.76
CA THR A 173 -2.33 13.66 -11.69
C THR A 173 -1.55 12.59 -10.91
N ALA A 174 -2.04 12.18 -9.74
CA ALA A 174 -1.41 11.14 -8.93
C ALA A 174 -1.38 9.78 -9.63
N LEU A 175 -2.47 9.39 -10.31
CA LEU A 175 -2.53 8.15 -11.09
C LEU A 175 -1.53 8.15 -12.26
N LYS A 176 -1.28 9.31 -12.90
CA LYS A 176 -0.19 9.44 -13.89
C LYS A 176 1.19 9.21 -13.27
N ASN A 177 1.44 9.67 -12.05
CA ASN A 177 2.70 9.41 -11.33
C ASN A 177 2.86 7.94 -10.95
N ARG A 178 1.78 7.28 -10.51
CA ARG A 178 1.75 5.82 -10.31
C ARG A 178 2.15 5.09 -11.60
N HIS A 179 1.54 5.43 -12.74
CA HIS A 179 1.87 4.82 -14.03
C HIS A 179 3.34 5.02 -14.40
N ARG A 180 3.88 6.23 -14.23
CA ARG A 180 5.33 6.50 -14.45
C ARG A 180 6.21 5.61 -13.59
N THR A 181 5.86 5.45 -12.32
CA THR A 181 6.62 4.62 -11.37
C THR A 181 6.58 3.14 -11.77
N LEU A 182 5.40 2.64 -12.15
CA LEU A 182 5.24 1.27 -12.64
C LEU A 182 6.05 1.03 -13.92
N LEU A 183 5.99 1.95 -14.87
CA LEU A 183 6.76 1.85 -16.12
C LEU A 183 8.27 1.85 -15.86
N ALA A 184 8.77 2.77 -15.03
CA ALA A 184 10.18 2.81 -14.68
C ALA A 184 10.66 1.50 -14.02
N ARG A 185 9.84 0.90 -13.14
CA ARG A 185 10.15 -0.41 -12.54
C ARG A 185 10.16 -1.53 -13.58
N THR A 186 9.19 -1.56 -14.48
CA THR A 186 9.09 -2.55 -15.55
C THR A 186 10.29 -2.44 -16.49
N VAL A 187 10.63 -1.23 -16.96
CA VAL A 187 11.81 -0.96 -17.80
C VAL A 187 13.09 -1.45 -17.13
N LYS A 188 13.27 -1.10 -15.85
CA LYS A 188 14.45 -1.53 -15.09
C LYS A 188 14.54 -3.05 -15.05
N LYS A 189 13.45 -3.74 -14.70
CA LYS A 189 13.42 -5.20 -14.63
C LYS A 189 13.73 -5.84 -15.99
N LEU A 190 13.10 -5.37 -17.07
CA LEU A 190 13.38 -5.84 -18.42
C LEU A 190 14.85 -5.65 -18.82
N THR A 191 15.43 -4.51 -18.44
CA THR A 191 16.84 -4.20 -18.69
C THR A 191 17.77 -5.13 -17.90
N ASP A 192 17.51 -5.31 -16.61
CA ASP A 192 18.29 -6.18 -15.72
C ASP A 192 18.22 -7.65 -16.19
N ASP A 193 17.06 -8.09 -16.69
CA ASP A 193 16.83 -9.43 -17.21
C ASP A 193 17.27 -9.60 -18.69
N SER A 194 17.76 -8.53 -19.32
CA SER A 194 18.12 -8.48 -20.76
C SER A 194 16.97 -8.91 -21.70
N VAL A 195 15.73 -8.67 -21.29
CA VAL A 195 14.51 -8.99 -22.04
C VAL A 195 14.08 -7.77 -22.86
N LYS A 196 13.76 -8.00 -24.13
CA LYS A 196 13.14 -7.00 -25.01
C LYS A 196 11.69 -7.35 -25.26
N VAL A 197 10.81 -6.36 -25.19
CA VAL A 197 9.37 -6.54 -25.41
C VAL A 197 8.95 -5.89 -26.72
N ALA A 198 8.27 -6.65 -27.59
CA ALA A 198 7.66 -6.10 -28.78
C ALA A 198 6.35 -5.36 -28.42
N LEU A 199 6.20 -4.11 -28.86
CA LEU A 199 4.96 -3.35 -28.72
C LEU A 199 4.25 -3.30 -30.08
N VAL A 200 3.00 -3.75 -30.12
CA VAL A 200 2.13 -3.65 -31.28
C VAL A 200 1.57 -2.23 -31.35
N GLY A 201 1.70 -1.55 -32.50
CA GLY A 201 1.19 -0.20 -32.71
C GLY A 201 -0.32 -0.10 -32.51
N ASN A 202 -0.74 0.35 -31.34
CA ASN A 202 -2.12 0.66 -30.99
C ASN A 202 -2.15 1.83 -29.97
N ASP A 203 -3.33 2.35 -29.68
CA ASP A 203 -3.51 3.48 -28.74
C ASP A 203 -2.85 3.22 -27.37
N ALA A 204 -2.80 1.98 -26.91
CA ALA A 204 -2.15 1.62 -25.65
C ALA A 204 -0.62 1.66 -25.76
N ALA A 205 -0.05 1.30 -26.90
CA ALA A 205 1.38 1.42 -27.18
C ALA A 205 1.81 2.88 -27.34
N ASP A 206 0.98 3.72 -27.97
CA ASP A 206 1.20 5.16 -28.08
C ASP A 206 1.12 5.85 -26.71
N TYR A 207 0.13 5.46 -25.91
CA TYR A 207 0.02 5.90 -24.52
C TYR A 207 1.26 5.49 -23.72
N LEU A 208 1.69 4.23 -23.79
CA LEU A 208 2.85 3.74 -23.07
C LEU A 208 4.15 4.45 -23.51
N THR A 209 4.36 4.62 -24.82
CA THR A 209 5.53 5.34 -25.35
C THR A 209 5.56 6.81 -24.95
N SER A 210 4.40 7.45 -24.73
CA SER A 210 4.34 8.84 -24.22
C SER A 210 5.00 9.04 -22.84
N PHE A 211 5.19 7.96 -22.07
CA PHE A 211 5.86 7.98 -20.77
C PHE A 211 7.32 7.53 -20.80
N LEU A 212 7.80 6.95 -21.91
CA LEU A 212 9.16 6.41 -22.00
C LEU A 212 10.16 7.53 -22.37
N THR A 213 11.30 7.57 -21.68
CA THR A 213 12.44 8.37 -22.16
C THR A 213 13.16 7.64 -23.29
N LYS A 214 13.99 8.35 -24.07
CA LYS A 214 14.83 7.74 -25.13
C LYS A 214 15.70 6.57 -24.63
N LYS A 215 16.09 6.58 -23.36
CA LYS A 215 16.88 5.51 -22.74
C LYS A 215 16.01 4.30 -22.40
N ASP A 216 14.78 4.53 -21.96
CA ASP A 216 13.82 3.47 -21.63
C ASP A 216 13.31 2.74 -22.87
N SER A 217 13.27 3.44 -24.02
CA SER A 217 12.92 2.86 -25.32
C SER A 217 13.82 1.70 -25.73
N LEU A 218 15.02 1.56 -25.16
CA LEU A 218 15.94 0.46 -25.48
C LEU A 218 15.48 -0.91 -24.94
N ALA A 219 14.61 -0.93 -23.93
CA ALA A 219 13.98 -2.14 -23.39
C ALA A 219 12.79 -2.63 -24.25
N PHE A 220 12.33 -1.80 -25.19
CA PHE A 220 11.19 -2.10 -26.05
C PHE A 220 11.61 -2.13 -27.53
N VAL A 221 10.99 -3.01 -28.30
CA VAL A 221 11.05 -3.01 -29.76
C VAL A 221 9.66 -2.62 -30.23
N ILE A 222 9.48 -1.42 -30.77
CA ILE A 222 8.19 -1.02 -31.32
C ILE A 222 8.09 -1.63 -32.72
N ASP A 223 7.20 -2.60 -32.89
CA ASP A 223 6.91 -3.18 -34.19
C ASP A 223 5.78 -2.37 -34.83
N MET A 224 6.15 -1.47 -35.75
CA MET A 224 5.20 -0.58 -36.42
C MET A 224 4.51 -1.23 -37.65
N ASN A 225 4.69 -2.55 -37.87
CA ASN A 225 4.23 -3.26 -39.07
C ASN A 225 3.06 -4.23 -38.79
N TYR A 226 2.00 -3.78 -38.11
CA TYR A 226 0.73 -4.51 -38.06
C TYR A 226 -0.46 -3.60 -38.37
#